data_AF-A0A150GP15-F1
#
_entry.id   AF-A0A150GP15-F1
#
_cell.length_a   1.000
_cell.length_b   1.000
_cell.length_c   1.000
_cell.angle_alpha   90.00
_cell.angle_beta   90.00
_cell.angle_gamma   90.00
#
_symmetry.space_group_name_H-M   'P 1'
#
loop_
_entity.id
_entity.type
_entity.pdbx_description
1 polymer ?
#
loop_
_entity_poly.entity_id
_entity_poly.type
_entity_poly.pdbx_seq_one_letter_code
_entity_poly.pdbx_strand_id
1 'polypeptide(L)'
;MATPAQRVVLIAGAATGLGFGGYYMSQLQEVQKYEKDKKDIERLVESERKKVTTSTKAQSEQESRIAEAEGLVSERRKTIKELEIKLDAARKQVQQLEQQLKGKSIELQEKQADLAQAQARLGELRAEAERAKQSVTMGERSLALANQKVADAKLLTNPLNHPKVKALLGK
;
A
#
# COMPACT_ATOMS: atom_id res chain seq x y z
N MET A 1 86.42 87.11 -34.91
CA MET A 1 86.09 87.15 -33.46
C MET A 1 84.60 87.42 -33.33
N ALA A 2 83.82 86.45 -32.85
CA ALA A 2 82.38 86.63 -32.64
C ALA A 2 82.13 87.27 -31.27
N THR A 3 81.33 88.34 -31.23
CA THR A 3 81.00 89.09 -30.00
C THR A 3 80.26 88.23 -28.97
N PRO A 4 80.48 88.44 -27.65
CA PRO A 4 79.91 87.61 -26.58
C PRO A 4 78.37 87.51 -26.62
N ALA A 5 77.67 88.53 -27.13
CA ALA A 5 76.22 88.51 -27.30
C ALA A 5 75.72 87.46 -28.32
N GLN A 6 76.50 87.13 -29.36
CA GLN A 6 76.09 86.16 -30.39
C GLN A 6 76.29 84.71 -29.95
N ARG A 7 77.21 84.44 -29.01
CA ARG A 7 77.39 83.10 -28.42
C ARG A 7 76.28 82.76 -27.43
N VAL A 8 75.76 83.73 -26.70
CA VAL A 8 74.64 83.52 -25.75
C VAL A 8 73.34 83.19 -26.47
N VAL A 9 73.06 83.84 -27.61
CA VAL A 9 71.85 83.56 -28.40
C VAL A 9 71.91 82.19 -29.09
N LEU A 10 73.09 81.76 -29.54
CA LEU A 10 73.30 80.41 -30.12
C LEU A 10 73.23 79.29 -29.07
N ILE A 11 73.68 79.53 -27.84
CA ILE A 11 73.58 78.56 -26.74
C ILE A 11 72.15 78.51 -26.16
N ALA A 12 71.46 79.64 -26.08
CA ALA A 12 70.06 79.72 -25.63
C ALA A 12 69.07 79.10 -26.65
N GLY A 13 69.36 79.22 -27.96
CA GLY A 13 68.55 78.60 -29.03
C GLY A 13 68.72 77.08 -29.12
N ALA A 14 69.91 76.55 -28.80
CA ALA A 14 70.16 75.10 -28.81
C ALA A 14 69.61 74.38 -27.55
N ALA A 15 69.64 75.04 -26.39
CA ALA A 15 69.11 74.48 -25.13
C ALA A 15 67.57 74.42 -25.08
N THR A 16 66.89 75.35 -25.77
CA THR A 16 65.42 75.41 -25.83
C THR A 16 64.81 74.44 -26.84
N GLY A 17 65.47 74.17 -27.96
CA GLY A 17 65.01 73.20 -28.97
C GLY A 17 65.13 71.73 -28.54
N LEU A 18 66.15 71.38 -27.76
CA LEU A 18 66.38 69.99 -27.29
C LEU A 18 65.48 69.61 -26.10
N GLY A 19 65.17 70.55 -25.20
CA GLY A 19 64.25 70.32 -24.07
C GLY A 19 62.80 70.09 -24.50
N PHE A 20 62.32 70.83 -25.51
CA PHE A 20 60.96 70.70 -26.03
C PHE A 20 60.75 69.38 -26.80
N GLY A 21 61.74 68.96 -27.61
CA GLY A 21 61.70 67.68 -28.31
C GLY A 21 61.75 66.47 -27.37
N GLY A 22 62.58 66.53 -26.32
CA GLY A 22 62.64 65.49 -25.29
C GLY A 22 61.36 65.38 -24.46
N TYR A 23 60.75 66.51 -24.07
CA TYR A 23 59.47 66.54 -23.35
C TYR A 23 58.31 66.01 -24.21
N TYR A 24 58.26 66.39 -25.49
CA TYR A 24 57.26 65.89 -26.42
C TYR A 24 57.39 64.38 -26.66
N MET A 25 58.61 63.87 -26.83
CA MET A 25 58.86 62.42 -26.96
C MET A 25 58.56 61.65 -25.67
N SER A 26 58.83 62.23 -24.50
CA SER A 26 58.45 61.67 -23.19
C SER A 26 56.93 61.58 -23.04
N GLN A 27 56.19 62.64 -23.39
CA GLN A 27 54.73 62.61 -23.37
C GLN A 27 54.16 61.61 -24.37
N LEU A 28 54.76 61.46 -25.55
CA LEU A 28 54.35 60.46 -26.52
C LEU A 28 54.52 59.03 -26.00
N GLN A 29 55.60 58.75 -25.26
CA GLN A 29 55.82 57.46 -24.62
C GLN A 29 54.83 57.20 -23.48
N GLU A 30 54.47 58.22 -22.69
CA GLU A 30 53.43 58.11 -21.66
C GLU A 30 52.06 57.87 -22.27
N VAL A 31 51.68 58.61 -23.31
CA VAL A 31 50.42 58.41 -24.04
C VAL A 31 50.35 56.99 -24.60
N GLN A 32 51.44 56.47 -25.20
CA GLN A 32 51.48 55.10 -25.71
C GLN A 32 51.33 54.04 -24.59
N LYS A 33 51.90 54.28 -23.41
CA LYS A 33 51.67 53.41 -22.24
C LYS A 33 50.22 53.42 -21.82
N TYR A 34 49.63 54.61 -21.66
CA TYR A 34 48.21 54.74 -21.28
C TYR A 34 47.27 54.13 -22.33
N GLU A 35 47.58 54.24 -23.62
CA GLU A 35 46.81 53.59 -24.69
C GLU A 35 46.91 52.06 -24.63
N LYS A 36 48.09 51.53 -24.29
CA LYS A 36 48.27 50.09 -24.09
C LYS A 36 47.51 49.61 -22.85
N ASP A 37 47.66 50.29 -21.73
CA ASP A 37 46.94 49.99 -20.49
C ASP A 37 45.42 50.06 -20.70
N LYS A 38 44.94 51.07 -21.43
CA LYS A 38 43.53 51.19 -21.82
C LYS A 38 43.06 49.95 -22.60
N LYS A 39 43.81 49.51 -23.62
CA LYS A 39 43.46 48.32 -24.41
C LYS A 39 43.45 47.04 -23.58
N ASP A 40 44.40 46.90 -22.65
CA ASP A 40 44.48 45.73 -21.77
C ASP A 40 43.32 45.73 -20.76
N ILE A 41 42.96 46.89 -20.20
CA ILE A 41 41.77 47.05 -19.36
C ILE A 41 40.50 46.74 -20.15
N GLU A 42 40.35 47.24 -21.38
CA GLU A 42 39.19 46.96 -22.24
C GLU A 42 39.04 45.45 -22.49
N ARG A 43 40.14 44.73 -22.76
CA ARG A 43 40.14 43.27 -22.91
C ARG A 43 39.74 42.55 -21.63
N LEU A 44 40.25 42.99 -20.48
CA LEU A 44 39.88 42.43 -19.18
C LEU A 44 38.38 42.64 -18.92
N VAL A 45 37.87 43.84 -19.13
CA VAL A 45 36.44 44.15 -18.98
C VAL A 45 35.59 43.30 -19.92
N GLU A 46 35.98 43.11 -21.19
CA GLU A 46 35.26 42.26 -22.11
C GLU A 46 35.26 40.78 -21.65
N SER A 47 36.40 40.30 -21.14
CA SER A 47 36.52 38.94 -20.62
C SER A 47 35.65 38.71 -19.38
N GLU A 48 35.63 39.67 -18.45
CA GLU A 48 34.81 39.61 -17.25
C GLU A 48 33.32 39.72 -17.60
N ARG A 49 32.94 40.57 -18.56
CA ARG A 49 31.56 40.60 -19.08
C ARG A 49 31.13 39.24 -19.62
N LYS A 50 31.99 38.56 -20.40
CA LYS A 50 31.69 37.21 -20.89
C LYS A 50 31.51 36.22 -19.73
N LYS A 51 32.42 36.22 -18.74
CA LYS A 51 32.30 35.37 -17.55
C LYS A 51 31.01 35.61 -16.77
N VAL A 52 30.65 36.88 -16.57
CA VAL A 52 29.39 37.26 -15.91
C VAL A 52 28.21 36.69 -16.69
N THR A 53 28.14 36.89 -18.01
CA THR A 53 27.02 36.36 -18.81
C THR A 53 26.92 34.83 -18.76
N THR A 54 28.05 34.11 -18.78
CA THR A 54 28.05 32.64 -18.65
C THR A 54 27.62 32.20 -17.25
N SER A 55 28.08 32.89 -16.22
CA SER A 55 27.72 32.61 -14.83
C SER A 55 26.24 32.85 -14.58
N THR A 56 25.69 33.97 -15.07
CA THR A 56 24.25 34.28 -14.95
C THR A 56 23.39 33.25 -15.67
N LYS A 57 23.80 32.77 -16.86
CA LYS A 57 23.08 31.68 -17.54
C LYS A 57 23.11 30.39 -16.73
N ALA A 58 24.28 29.98 -16.26
CA ALA A 58 24.42 28.79 -15.43
C ALA A 58 23.60 28.87 -14.13
N GLN A 59 23.56 30.05 -13.50
CA GLN A 59 22.75 30.30 -12.31
C GLN A 59 21.25 30.16 -12.63
N SER A 60 20.77 30.77 -13.72
CA SER A 60 19.37 30.66 -14.14
C SER A 60 18.96 29.21 -14.48
N GLU A 61 19.83 28.46 -15.15
CA GLU A 61 19.60 27.04 -15.42
C GLU A 61 19.54 26.22 -14.13
N GLN A 62 20.41 26.52 -13.16
CA GLN A 62 20.42 25.83 -11.88
C GLN A 62 19.18 26.16 -11.04
N GLU A 63 18.74 27.43 -11.04
CA GLU A 63 17.49 27.85 -10.40
C GLU A 63 16.28 27.13 -11.00
N SER A 64 16.24 26.98 -12.34
CA SER A 64 15.19 26.20 -13.02
C SER A 64 15.18 24.74 -12.57
N ARG A 65 16.36 24.10 -12.51
CA ARG A 65 16.48 22.70 -12.05
C ARG A 65 16.06 22.52 -10.59
N ILE A 66 16.38 23.50 -9.74
CA ILE A 66 15.95 23.49 -8.34
C ILE A 66 14.43 23.58 -8.26
N ALA A 67 13.80 24.51 -8.99
CA ALA A 67 12.35 24.65 -9.02
C ALA A 67 11.64 23.38 -9.52
N GLU A 68 12.17 22.73 -10.57
CA GLU A 68 11.66 21.44 -11.06
C GLU A 68 11.79 20.33 -10.01
N ALA A 69 12.94 20.22 -9.35
CA ALA A 69 13.18 19.23 -8.31
C ALA A 69 12.25 19.45 -7.10
N GLU A 70 12.04 20.70 -6.69
CA GLU A 70 11.09 21.05 -5.63
C GLU A 70 9.65 20.67 -6.01
N GLY A 71 9.27 20.90 -7.27
CA GLY A 71 7.99 20.47 -7.82
C GLY A 71 7.80 18.95 -7.71
N LEU A 72 8.79 18.18 -8.16
CA LEU A 72 8.78 16.71 -8.06
C LEU A 72 8.72 16.24 -6.61
N VAL A 73 9.49 16.84 -5.69
CA VAL A 73 9.44 16.50 -4.26
C VAL A 73 8.06 16.76 -3.69
N SER A 74 7.43 17.89 -4.04
CA SER A 74 6.07 18.22 -3.61
C SER A 74 5.04 17.21 -4.10
N GLU A 75 5.12 16.81 -5.37
CA GLU A 75 4.24 15.80 -5.95
C GLU A 75 4.43 14.43 -5.27
N ARG A 76 5.68 13.97 -5.12
CA ARG A 76 5.98 12.70 -4.45
C ARG A 76 5.49 12.68 -3.00
N ARG A 77 5.61 13.80 -2.27
CA ARG A 77 5.05 13.92 -0.91
C ARG A 77 3.53 13.76 -0.89
N LYS A 78 2.81 14.29 -1.89
CA LYS A 78 1.36 14.08 -2.00
C LYS A 78 1.04 12.61 -2.26
N THR A 79 1.73 11.98 -3.21
CA THR A 79 1.54 10.55 -3.50
C THR A 79 1.81 9.67 -2.29
N ILE A 80 2.87 9.95 -1.51
CA ILE A 80 3.18 9.21 -0.28
C ILE A 80 2.02 9.30 0.71
N LYS A 81 1.49 10.50 0.97
CA LYS A 81 0.34 10.70 1.87
C LYS A 81 -0.90 9.93 1.41
N GLU A 82 -1.18 9.93 0.10
CA GLU A 82 -2.30 9.16 -0.45
C GLU A 82 -2.11 7.65 -0.27
N LEU A 83 -0.88 7.16 -0.46
CA LEU A 83 -0.55 5.75 -0.24
C LEU A 83 -0.65 5.36 1.24
N GLU A 84 -0.24 6.23 2.16
CA GLU A 84 -0.37 6.02 3.61
C GLU A 84 -1.85 5.88 4.00
N ILE A 85 -2.73 6.77 3.50
CA ILE A 85 -4.17 6.69 3.73
C ILE A 85 -4.75 5.36 3.20
N LYS A 86 -4.36 4.96 1.98
CA LYS A 86 -4.81 3.69 1.37
C LYS A 86 -4.32 2.48 2.19
N LEU A 87 -3.09 2.52 2.68
CA LEU A 87 -2.52 1.46 3.51
C LEU A 87 -3.27 1.32 4.83
N ASP A 88 -3.59 2.42 5.50
CA ASP A 88 -4.36 2.40 6.74
C ASP A 88 -5.80 1.91 6.53
N ALA A 89 -6.43 2.28 5.41
CA ALA A 89 -7.74 1.75 5.05
C ALA A 89 -7.70 0.23 4.82
N ALA A 90 -6.69 -0.25 4.08
CA ALA A 90 -6.49 -1.68 3.83
C ALA A 90 -6.24 -2.45 5.13
N ARG A 91 -5.43 -1.91 6.05
CA ARG A 91 -5.20 -2.52 7.37
C ARG A 91 -6.48 -2.68 8.17
N LYS A 92 -7.34 -1.64 8.19
CA LYS A 92 -8.64 -1.71 8.87
C LYS A 92 -9.55 -2.77 8.24
N GLN A 93 -9.55 -2.86 6.91
CA GLN A 93 -10.34 -3.87 6.20
C GLN A 93 -9.87 -5.28 6.54
N VAL A 94 -8.56 -5.53 6.60
CA VAL A 94 -8.00 -6.82 7.02
C VAL A 94 -8.45 -7.18 8.43
N GLN A 95 -8.35 -6.25 9.39
CA GLN A 95 -8.79 -6.49 10.77
C GLN A 95 -10.29 -6.83 10.85
N GLN A 96 -11.13 -6.16 10.06
CA GLN A 96 -12.56 -6.47 9.98
C GLN A 96 -12.82 -7.87 9.42
N LEU A 97 -12.12 -8.24 8.35
CA LEU A 97 -12.24 -9.57 7.75
C LEU A 97 -11.76 -10.68 8.71
N GLU A 98 -10.68 -10.45 9.46
CA GLU A 98 -10.19 -11.38 10.48
C GLU A 98 -11.23 -11.60 11.60
N GLN A 99 -11.88 -10.51 12.05
CA GLN A 99 -12.97 -10.61 13.04
C GLN A 99 -14.17 -11.38 12.49
N GLN A 100 -14.57 -11.12 11.25
CA GLN A 100 -15.66 -11.84 10.58
C GLN A 100 -15.33 -13.33 10.42
N LEU A 101 -14.11 -13.65 10.01
CA LEU A 101 -13.64 -15.04 9.89
C LEU A 101 -13.72 -15.76 11.24
N LYS A 102 -13.26 -15.10 12.32
CA LYS A 102 -13.34 -15.66 13.67
C LYS A 102 -14.78 -15.91 14.09
N GLY A 103 -15.68 -14.96 13.84
CA GLY A 103 -17.11 -15.12 14.10
C GLY A 103 -17.72 -16.30 13.33
N LYS A 104 -17.43 -16.41 12.03
CA LYS A 104 -17.91 -17.52 11.19
C LYS A 104 -17.35 -18.87 11.61
N SER A 105 -16.12 -18.92 12.11
CA SER A 105 -15.52 -20.14 12.64
C SER A 105 -16.25 -20.62 13.90
N ILE A 106 -16.61 -19.70 14.80
CA ILE A 106 -17.39 -20.01 16.00
C ILE A 106 -18.79 -20.51 15.60
N GLU A 107 -19.49 -19.78 14.72
CA GLU A 107 -20.82 -20.21 14.22
C GLU A 107 -20.76 -21.61 13.61
N LEU A 108 -19.71 -21.94 12.85
CA LEU A 108 -19.53 -23.26 12.26
C LEU A 108 -19.37 -24.35 13.33
N GLN A 109 -18.57 -24.08 14.36
CA GLN A 109 -18.38 -25.03 15.47
C GLN A 109 -19.68 -25.29 16.23
N GLU A 110 -20.45 -24.24 16.50
CA GLU A 110 -21.78 -24.36 17.11
C GLU A 110 -22.72 -25.21 16.25
N LYS A 111 -22.75 -24.97 14.93
CA LYS A 111 -23.57 -25.77 14.01
C LYS A 111 -23.14 -27.22 13.90
N GLN A 112 -21.84 -27.50 14.00
CA GLN A 112 -21.32 -28.87 14.05
C GLN A 112 -21.77 -29.58 15.33
N ALA A 113 -21.76 -28.88 16.48
CA ALA A 113 -22.25 -29.42 17.74
C ALA A 113 -23.77 -29.68 17.70
N ASP A 114 -24.55 -28.72 17.19
CA ASP A 114 -26.00 -28.86 16.98
C ASP A 114 -26.31 -30.10 16.12
N LEU A 115 -25.56 -30.28 15.03
CA LEU A 115 -25.74 -31.42 14.12
C LEU A 115 -25.44 -32.74 14.81
N ALA A 116 -24.34 -32.82 15.56
CA ALA A 116 -23.96 -34.03 16.30
C ALA A 116 -25.04 -34.40 17.34
N GLN A 117 -25.58 -33.41 18.05
CA GLN A 117 -26.67 -33.62 19.01
C GLN A 117 -27.95 -34.10 18.32
N ALA A 118 -28.31 -33.51 17.18
CA ALA A 118 -29.47 -33.93 16.40
C ALA A 118 -29.33 -35.37 15.89
N GLN A 119 -28.12 -35.74 15.43
CA GLN A 119 -27.83 -37.12 15.00
C GLN A 119 -27.95 -38.12 16.16
N ALA A 120 -27.43 -37.78 17.34
CA ALA A 120 -27.56 -38.61 18.53
C ALA A 120 -29.03 -38.84 18.91
N ARG A 121 -29.82 -37.76 18.99
CA ARG A 121 -31.26 -37.83 19.29
C ARG A 121 -32.03 -38.66 18.25
N LEU A 122 -31.68 -38.53 16.98
CA LEU A 122 -32.28 -39.32 15.91
C LEU A 122 -31.92 -40.81 16.03
N GLY A 123 -30.71 -41.14 16.49
CA GLY A 123 -30.32 -42.50 16.85
C GLY A 123 -31.16 -43.07 18.00
N GLU A 124 -31.36 -42.29 19.07
CA GLU A 124 -32.20 -42.67 20.21
C GLU A 124 -33.65 -42.94 19.80
N LEU A 125 -34.24 -42.03 19.03
CA LEU A 125 -35.61 -42.18 18.52
C LEU A 125 -35.77 -43.42 17.63
N ARG A 126 -34.77 -43.75 16.81
CA ARG A 126 -34.78 -44.99 16.03
C ARG A 126 -34.74 -46.22 16.92
N ALA A 127 -33.89 -46.24 17.94
CA ALA A 127 -33.82 -47.35 18.89
C ALA A 127 -35.14 -47.51 19.67
N GLU A 128 -35.75 -46.41 20.09
CA GLU A 128 -37.05 -46.41 20.76
C GLU A 128 -38.16 -46.94 19.84
N ALA A 129 -38.19 -46.50 18.58
CA ALA A 129 -39.13 -46.99 17.59
C ALA A 129 -39.00 -48.51 17.37
N GLU A 130 -37.77 -49.04 17.29
CA GLU A 130 -37.55 -50.48 17.17
C GLU A 130 -38.01 -51.25 18.41
N ARG A 131 -37.75 -50.74 19.62
CA ARG A 131 -38.28 -51.35 20.86
C ARG A 131 -39.81 -51.34 20.88
N ALA A 132 -40.44 -50.24 20.47
CA ALA A 132 -41.89 -50.14 20.39
C ALA A 132 -42.46 -51.17 19.40
N LYS A 133 -41.86 -51.32 18.22
CA LYS A 133 -42.26 -52.36 17.24
C LYS A 133 -42.16 -53.78 17.82
N GLN A 134 -41.07 -54.09 18.53
CA GLN A 134 -40.91 -55.40 19.17
C GLN A 134 -41.98 -55.63 20.25
N SER A 135 -42.26 -54.61 21.07
CA SER A 135 -43.31 -54.66 22.09
C SER A 135 -44.70 -54.90 21.48
N VAL A 136 -45.04 -54.18 20.41
CA VAL A 136 -46.29 -54.37 19.66
C VAL A 136 -46.38 -55.80 19.12
N THR A 137 -45.33 -56.29 18.47
CA THR A 137 -45.30 -57.67 17.92
C THR A 137 -45.55 -58.72 19.00
N MET A 138 -44.93 -58.55 20.18
CA MET A 138 -45.14 -59.46 21.32
C MET A 138 -46.54 -59.34 21.92
N GLY A 139 -47.08 -58.11 21.98
CA GLY A 139 -48.46 -57.85 22.39
C GLY A 139 -49.47 -58.50 21.45
N GLU A 140 -49.29 -58.39 20.14
CA GLU A 140 -50.13 -59.01 19.11
C GLU A 140 -50.13 -60.54 19.24
N ARG A 141 -48.96 -61.17 19.43
CA ARG A 141 -48.86 -62.61 19.69
C ARG A 141 -49.59 -63.02 20.96
N SER A 142 -49.44 -62.25 22.04
CA SER A 142 -50.09 -62.54 23.32
C SER A 142 -51.61 -62.40 23.22
N LEU A 143 -52.09 -61.39 22.49
CA LEU A 143 -53.51 -61.19 22.20
C LEU A 143 -54.08 -62.33 21.34
N ALA A 144 -53.35 -62.78 20.31
CA ALA A 144 -53.75 -63.93 19.51
C ALA A 144 -53.90 -65.21 20.35
N LEU A 145 -52.95 -65.48 21.25
CA LEU A 145 -53.02 -66.62 22.18
C LEU A 145 -54.20 -66.50 23.16
N ALA A 146 -54.44 -65.30 23.69
CA ALA A 146 -55.59 -65.05 24.57
C ALA A 146 -56.91 -65.28 23.84
N ASN A 147 -57.04 -64.78 22.61
CA ASN A 147 -58.22 -64.98 21.77
C ASN A 147 -58.46 -66.46 21.46
N GLN A 148 -57.40 -67.23 21.17
CA GLN A 148 -57.49 -68.67 20.98
C GLN A 148 -58.02 -69.37 22.24
N LYS A 149 -57.43 -69.09 23.42
CA LYS A 149 -57.90 -69.65 24.69
C LYS A 149 -59.36 -69.31 25.00
N VAL A 150 -59.79 -68.08 24.71
CA VAL A 150 -61.19 -67.67 24.87
C VAL A 150 -62.10 -68.44 23.91
N ALA A 151 -61.70 -68.64 22.66
CA ALA A 151 -62.46 -69.43 21.69
C ALA A 151 -62.59 -70.90 22.14
N ASP A 152 -61.49 -71.51 22.60
CA ASP A 152 -61.48 -72.88 23.12
C ASP A 152 -62.38 -73.01 24.36
N ALA A 153 -62.31 -72.06 25.29
CA ALA A 153 -63.19 -72.03 26.46
C ALA A 153 -64.68 -71.90 26.05
N LYS A 154 -65.00 -71.06 25.06
CA LYS A 154 -66.37 -70.94 24.53
C LYS A 154 -66.88 -72.25 23.94
N LEU A 155 -66.05 -73.01 23.22
CA LEU A 155 -66.43 -74.34 22.73
C LEU A 155 -66.79 -75.30 23.87
N LEU A 156 -66.08 -75.21 24.99
CA LEU A 156 -66.34 -76.03 26.18
C LEU A 156 -67.56 -75.59 27.00
N THR A 157 -67.99 -74.32 26.89
CA THR A 157 -69.22 -73.85 27.56
C THR A 157 -70.51 -74.38 26.91
N ASN A 158 -70.46 -74.88 25.67
CA ASN A 158 -71.57 -75.63 25.10
C ASN A 158 -71.53 -77.07 25.66
N PRO A 159 -72.52 -77.49 26.48
CA PRO A 159 -72.49 -78.78 27.17
C PRO A 159 -72.44 -79.97 26.20
N LEU A 160 -72.93 -79.84 24.98
CA LEU A 160 -72.89 -80.90 23.95
C LEU A 160 -71.51 -81.07 23.30
N ASN A 161 -70.63 -80.07 23.41
CA ASN A 161 -69.27 -80.09 22.89
C ASN A 161 -68.21 -80.36 23.96
N HIS A 162 -68.60 -80.45 25.23
CA HIS A 162 -67.69 -80.74 26.32
C HIS A 162 -67.13 -82.18 26.17
N PRO A 163 -65.80 -82.39 26.27
CA PRO A 163 -65.18 -83.68 25.99
C PRO A 163 -65.72 -84.82 26.85
N LYS A 164 -66.08 -84.54 28.11
CA LYS A 164 -66.74 -85.53 28.98
C LYS A 164 -68.16 -85.89 28.52
N VAL A 165 -68.90 -84.97 27.91
CA VAL A 165 -70.28 -85.20 27.44
C VAL A 165 -70.26 -85.90 26.07
N LYS A 166 -69.35 -85.52 25.18
CA LYS A 166 -69.09 -86.27 23.94
C LYS A 166 -68.65 -87.70 24.20
N ALA A 167 -67.82 -87.93 25.21
CA ALA A 167 -67.42 -89.28 25.62
C ALA A 167 -68.59 -90.12 26.17
N LEU A 168 -69.65 -89.48 26.66
CA LEU A 168 -70.86 -90.15 27.15
C LEU A 168 -71.93 -90.34 26.05
N LEU A 169 -72.01 -89.43 25.07
CA LEU A 169 -72.94 -89.49 23.93
C LEU A 169 -72.40 -90.29 22.71
N GLY A 170 -71.10 -90.64 22.70
CA GLY A 170 -70.42 -91.35 21.62
C GLY A 170 -70.38 -92.88 21.76
N LYS A 171 -71.43 -93.50 22.33
CA LYS A 171 -71.69 -94.95 22.26
C LYS A 171 -73.01 -95.21 21.58
#